data_AF-G3UYM0-F1
#
_entry.id   AF-G3UYM0-F1
#
_cell.length_a   1.000
_cell.length_b   1.000
_cell.length_c   1.000
_cell.angle_alpha   90.00
_cell.angle_beta   90.00
_cell.angle_gamma   90.00
#
_symmetry.space_group_name_H-M   'P 1'
#
loop_
_entity.id
_entity.type
_entity.pdbx_description
1 polymer ?
#
loop_
_entity_poly.entity_id
_entity_poly.type
_entity_poly.pdbx_seq_one_letter_code
_entity_poly.pdbx_strand_id
1 'polypeptide(L)'
;MEKPAASTEPQGSRPALGRESVQVPDDQDFRSFRSECEAEVGWNLTYSKAGVSVWVQAVEMDRTLHKIKCRMECCDVPAETLYDVLHDIEYRKKWDSNVIETFDIARLTVNADVGYYSWRCPKPLKNRDVITLRSWLPMGADYIIMNYSV
;
A
#
# COMPACT_ATOMS: atom_id res chain seq x y z
N MET A 1 23.27 13.20 44.18
CA MET A 1 21.97 12.97 43.52
C MET A 1 22.18 13.20 42.04
N GLU A 2 22.58 12.15 41.32
CA GLU A 2 22.71 12.20 39.86
C GLU A 2 21.34 11.89 39.24
N LYS A 3 20.97 12.70 38.26
CA LYS A 3 19.74 12.56 37.47
C LYS A 3 19.98 11.44 36.45
N PRO A 4 19.09 10.45 36.27
CA PRO A 4 19.29 9.47 35.21
C PRO A 4 19.03 10.13 33.86
N ALA A 5 19.95 9.90 32.92
CA ALA A 5 19.82 10.30 31.53
C ALA A 5 18.66 9.54 30.86
N ALA A 6 17.81 10.26 30.15
CA ALA A 6 16.74 9.67 29.36
C ALA A 6 17.34 8.89 28.18
N SER A 7 17.03 7.59 28.11
CA SER A 7 17.33 6.72 26.98
C SER A 7 16.60 7.23 25.74
N THR A 8 17.36 7.65 24.72
CA THR A 8 16.81 8.00 23.41
C THR A 8 16.67 6.71 22.62
N GLU A 9 15.48 6.11 22.66
CA GLU A 9 15.13 5.08 21.67
C GLU A 9 15.09 5.73 20.28
N PRO A 10 15.60 5.06 19.22
CA PRO A 10 15.50 5.59 17.88
C PRO A 10 14.03 5.65 17.50
N GLN A 11 13.50 6.87 17.37
CA GLN A 11 12.17 7.10 16.82
C GLN A 11 12.14 6.54 15.39
N GLY A 12 11.42 5.43 15.21
CA GLY A 12 11.11 4.93 13.87
C GLY A 12 10.49 6.06 13.05
N SER A 13 10.97 6.24 11.82
CA SER A 13 10.43 7.24 10.90
C SER A 13 8.92 7.06 10.76
N ARG A 14 8.16 8.14 10.91
CA ARG A 14 6.70 8.11 10.73
C ARG A 14 6.36 7.65 9.31
N PRO A 15 5.29 6.85 9.12
CA PRO A 15 4.82 6.48 7.79
C PRO A 15 4.61 7.72 6.93
N ALA A 16 4.80 7.61 5.61
CA ALA A 16 4.53 8.70 4.66
C ALA A 16 3.15 9.36 4.92
N LEU A 17 2.12 8.55 5.19
CA LEU A 17 0.85 8.98 5.75
C LEU A 17 1.01 9.25 7.27
N GLY A 18 1.31 10.49 7.63
CA GLY A 18 1.56 10.90 9.02
C GLY A 18 2.62 11.99 9.19
N ARG A 19 3.26 12.41 8.09
CA ARG A 19 4.12 13.60 8.02
C ARG A 19 3.25 14.87 8.03
N GLU A 20 3.81 16.00 8.45
CA GLU A 20 3.08 17.29 8.57
C GLU A 20 2.60 17.85 7.22
N SER A 21 3.20 17.40 6.12
CA SER A 21 2.83 17.78 4.76
C SER A 21 2.91 16.58 3.82
N VAL A 22 2.29 16.71 2.64
CA VAL A 22 2.38 15.72 1.55
C VAL A 22 3.84 15.59 1.12
N GLN A 23 4.36 14.36 1.02
CA GLN A 23 5.74 14.06 0.64
C GLN A 23 5.77 12.92 -0.38
N VAL A 24 6.53 13.09 -1.46
CA VAL A 24 6.83 11.96 -2.35
C VAL A 24 7.61 10.90 -1.56
N PRO A 25 7.20 9.61 -1.58
CA PRO A 25 7.89 8.56 -0.85
C PRO A 25 9.37 8.48 -1.19
N ASP A 26 10.20 8.36 -0.14
CA ASP A 26 11.65 8.23 -0.24
C ASP A 26 12.11 6.77 -0.09
N ASP A 27 13.41 6.51 -0.24
CA ASP A 27 14.00 5.17 -0.14
C ASP A 27 13.74 4.48 1.22
N GLN A 28 13.53 5.24 2.30
CA GLN A 28 13.19 4.69 3.60
C GLN A 28 11.73 4.23 3.62
N ASP A 29 10.81 4.98 3.00
CA ASP A 29 9.41 4.57 2.87
C ASP A 29 9.30 3.25 2.08
N PHE A 30 10.00 3.12 0.95
CA PHE A 30 10.05 1.88 0.15
C PHE A 30 10.60 0.69 0.94
N ARG A 31 11.71 0.86 1.65
CA ARG A 31 12.29 -0.18 2.50
C ARG A 31 11.35 -0.58 3.64
N SER A 32 10.68 0.38 4.24
CA SER A 32 9.76 0.15 5.37
C SER A 32 8.53 -0.62 4.90
N PHE A 33 7.96 -0.25 3.74
CA PHE A 33 6.83 -0.97 3.16
C PHE A 33 7.18 -2.41 2.78
N ARG A 34 8.34 -2.65 2.15
CA ARG A 34 8.80 -4.01 1.86
C ARG A 34 8.95 -4.82 3.14
N SER A 35 9.61 -4.25 4.15
CA SER A 35 9.76 -4.90 5.46
C SER A 35 8.41 -5.22 6.10
N GLU A 36 7.39 -4.37 5.93
CA GLU A 36 6.04 -4.62 6.44
C GLU A 36 5.33 -5.75 5.68
N CYS A 37 5.52 -5.86 4.36
CA CYS A 37 5.04 -6.99 3.56
C CYS A 37 5.68 -8.31 4.02
N GLU A 38 6.99 -8.32 4.26
CA GLU A 38 7.78 -9.48 4.66
C GLU A 38 7.59 -9.88 6.14
N ALA A 39 7.16 -8.95 7.00
CA ALA A 39 7.02 -9.19 8.44
C ALA A 39 5.95 -10.24 8.76
N GLU A 40 6.31 -11.30 9.48
CA GLU A 40 5.35 -12.28 10.00
C GLU A 40 4.85 -11.92 11.41
N VAL A 41 5.72 -11.34 12.23
CA VAL A 41 5.41 -10.92 13.59
C VAL A 41 4.38 -9.77 13.56
N GLY A 42 3.37 -9.84 14.43
CA GLY A 42 2.31 -8.84 14.49
C GLY A 42 1.23 -9.00 13.42
N TRP A 43 1.18 -10.13 12.72
CA TRP A 43 0.17 -10.45 11.71
C TRP A 43 -0.49 -11.80 12.00
N ASN A 44 -1.82 -11.81 12.06
CA ASN A 44 -2.60 -13.03 12.26
C ASN A 44 -3.08 -13.57 10.91
N LEU A 45 -2.74 -14.81 10.57
CA LEU A 45 -3.26 -15.49 9.37
C LEU A 45 -4.76 -15.76 9.54
N THR A 46 -5.58 -15.25 8.63
CA THR A 46 -7.05 -15.38 8.68
C THR A 46 -7.63 -16.18 7.52
N TYR A 47 -6.87 -16.36 6.44
CA TYR A 47 -7.26 -17.19 5.30
C TYR A 47 -6.02 -17.79 4.64
N SER A 48 -6.10 -19.06 4.20
CA SER A 48 -5.09 -19.67 3.34
C SER A 48 -5.70 -20.77 2.49
N LYS A 49 -5.68 -20.58 1.16
CA LYS A 49 -6.19 -21.57 0.19
C LYS A 49 -5.63 -21.28 -1.20
N ALA A 50 -5.27 -22.34 -1.93
CA ALA A 50 -4.92 -22.28 -3.35
C ALA A 50 -3.86 -21.21 -3.70
N GLY A 51 -2.77 -21.15 -2.92
CA GLY A 51 -1.68 -20.19 -3.15
C GLY A 51 -1.99 -18.75 -2.70
N VAL A 52 -3.18 -18.49 -2.14
CA VAL A 52 -3.57 -17.19 -1.58
C VAL A 52 -3.63 -17.29 -0.07
N SER A 53 -2.98 -16.36 0.62
CA SER A 53 -3.02 -16.22 2.07
C SER A 53 -3.31 -14.77 2.46
N VAL A 54 -4.13 -14.58 3.50
CA VAL A 54 -4.52 -13.27 4.01
C VAL A 54 -4.21 -13.18 5.49
N TRP A 55 -3.63 -12.06 5.88
CA TRP A 55 -3.33 -11.72 7.27
C TRP A 55 -3.99 -10.40 7.66
N VAL A 56 -4.37 -10.31 8.93
CA VAL A 56 -4.87 -9.09 9.56
C VAL A 56 -3.87 -8.69 10.63
N GLN A 57 -3.50 -7.40 10.70
CA GLN A 57 -2.56 -6.93 11.71
C GLN A 57 -3.10 -7.23 13.11
N ALA A 58 -2.28 -7.87 13.94
CA ALA A 58 -2.55 -8.13 15.35
C ALA A 58 -2.44 -6.79 16.09
N VAL A 59 -3.55 -6.07 16.17
CA VAL A 59 -3.67 -4.79 16.89
C VAL A 59 -4.40 -4.98 18.21
N GLU A 60 -4.14 -4.09 19.15
CA GLU A 60 -4.91 -3.97 20.40
C GLU A 60 -6.38 -3.64 20.09
N MET A 61 -7.27 -4.01 21.01
CA MET A 61 -8.73 -4.04 20.82
C MET A 61 -9.40 -2.68 20.49
N ASP A 62 -8.66 -1.57 20.48
CA ASP A 62 -9.21 -0.21 20.35
C ASP A 62 -9.16 0.37 18.92
N ARG A 63 -8.43 -0.25 18.00
CA ARG A 63 -8.35 0.22 16.60
C ARG A 63 -9.53 -0.28 15.78
N THR A 64 -10.30 0.67 15.23
CA THR A 64 -11.47 0.38 14.39
C THR A 64 -11.14 0.04 12.94
N LEU A 65 -9.91 0.33 12.48
CA LEU A 65 -9.45 0.04 11.13
C LEU A 65 -8.18 -0.83 11.17
N HIS A 66 -8.28 -2.03 10.61
CA HIS A 66 -7.18 -2.99 10.56
C HIS A 66 -6.38 -2.86 9.26
N LYS A 67 -5.05 -2.99 9.35
CA LYS A 67 -4.24 -3.24 8.16
C LYS A 67 -4.45 -4.68 7.69
N ILE A 68 -4.54 -4.85 6.37
CA ILE A 68 -4.74 -6.15 5.71
C ILE A 68 -3.53 -6.43 4.82
N LYS A 69 -3.02 -7.66 4.86
CA LYS A 69 -1.96 -8.15 3.99
C LYS A 69 -2.44 -9.37 3.22
N CYS A 70 -2.21 -9.42 1.92
CA CYS A 70 -2.52 -10.56 1.07
C CYS A 70 -1.26 -10.98 0.30
N ARG A 71 -0.96 -12.28 0.29
CA ARG A 71 0.12 -12.87 -0.53
C ARG A 71 -0.51 -13.88 -1.47
N MET A 72 -0.18 -13.77 -2.75
CA MET A 72 -0.61 -14.68 -3.80
C MET A 72 0.61 -15.20 -4.56
N GLU A 73 0.66 -16.50 -4.80
CA GLU A 73 1.66 -17.13 -5.65
C GLU A 73 1.15 -17.23 -7.09
N CYS A 74 1.87 -16.60 -8.02
CA CYS A 74 1.61 -16.68 -9.46
C CYS A 74 2.75 -17.49 -10.10
N CYS A 75 2.48 -18.74 -10.50
CA CYS A 75 3.52 -19.65 -11.01
C CYS A 75 3.76 -19.55 -12.52
N ASP A 76 2.82 -18.95 -13.24
CA ASP A 76 2.75 -18.90 -14.70
C ASP A 76 2.74 -17.46 -15.25
N VAL A 77 2.90 -16.46 -14.38
CA VAL A 77 2.94 -15.04 -14.74
C VAL A 77 4.23 -14.43 -14.20
N PRO A 78 5.07 -13.82 -15.04
CA PRO A 78 6.31 -13.20 -14.59
C PRO A 78 6.03 -11.84 -13.91
N ALA A 79 6.98 -11.38 -13.09
CA ALA A 79 6.78 -10.20 -12.23
C ALA A 79 6.49 -8.92 -13.03
N GLU A 80 7.16 -8.74 -14.18
CA GLU A 80 6.96 -7.61 -15.08
C GLU A 80 5.53 -7.54 -15.64
N THR A 81 4.90 -8.68 -15.91
CA THR A 81 3.51 -8.69 -16.39
C THR A 81 2.55 -8.23 -15.31
N LEU A 82 2.75 -8.66 -14.06
CA LEU A 82 1.93 -8.17 -12.95
C LEU A 82 2.17 -6.68 -12.69
N TYR A 83 3.42 -6.23 -12.82
CA TYR A 83 3.78 -4.82 -12.70
C TYR A 83 3.08 -3.94 -13.74
N ASP A 84 3.04 -4.38 -15.00
CA ASP A 84 2.33 -3.69 -16.09
C ASP A 84 0.82 -3.64 -15.83
N VAL A 85 0.21 -4.76 -15.41
CA VAL A 85 -1.23 -4.82 -15.09
C VAL A 85 -1.61 -3.86 -13.96
N LEU A 86 -0.72 -3.66 -12.98
CA LEU A 86 -0.95 -2.72 -11.87
C LEU A 86 -0.74 -1.25 -12.25
N HIS A 87 0.08 -0.97 -13.27
CA HIS A 87 0.30 0.39 -13.78
C HIS A 87 -0.73 0.84 -14.82
N ASP A 88 -1.27 -0.11 -15.59
CA ASP A 88 -2.16 0.19 -16.71
C ASP A 88 -3.58 0.58 -16.24
N ILE A 89 -3.80 1.89 -16.12
CA ILE A 89 -5.07 2.49 -15.71
C ILE A 89 -6.16 2.28 -16.76
N GLU A 90 -5.81 2.19 -18.04
CA GLU A 90 -6.79 1.91 -19.10
C GLU A 90 -7.26 0.46 -19.00
N TYR A 91 -6.32 -0.48 -18.82
CA TYR A 91 -6.62 -1.89 -18.64
C TYR A 91 -7.38 -2.17 -17.34
N ARG A 92 -7.23 -1.34 -16.30
CA ARG A 92 -8.04 -1.45 -15.06
C ARG A 92 -9.54 -1.51 -15.35
N LYS A 93 -10.02 -0.72 -16.32
CA LYS A 93 -11.44 -0.69 -16.74
C LYS A 93 -11.90 -1.98 -17.42
N LYS A 94 -10.96 -2.82 -17.86
CA LYS A 94 -11.25 -4.10 -18.51
C LYS A 94 -11.54 -5.22 -17.51
N TRP A 95 -10.84 -5.25 -16.39
CA TRP A 95 -10.87 -6.39 -15.46
C TRP A 95 -11.44 -6.06 -14.08
N ASP A 96 -11.36 -4.81 -13.61
CA ASP A 96 -11.97 -4.41 -12.35
C ASP A 96 -13.45 -4.11 -12.55
N SER A 97 -14.33 -5.04 -12.15
CA SER A 97 -15.78 -4.88 -12.33
C SER A 97 -16.40 -3.76 -11.47
N ASN A 98 -15.66 -3.28 -10.46
CA ASN A 98 -16.14 -2.29 -9.52
C ASN A 98 -15.76 -0.87 -9.91
N VAL A 99 -14.75 -0.66 -10.75
CA VAL A 99 -14.31 0.68 -11.16
C VAL A 99 -15.46 1.43 -11.85
N ILE A 100 -15.63 2.69 -11.47
CA ILE A 100 -16.52 3.65 -12.14
C ILE A 100 -15.69 4.54 -13.05
N GLU A 101 -14.66 5.17 -12.48
CA GLU A 101 -13.75 6.06 -13.19
C GLU A 101 -12.36 6.03 -12.57
N THR A 102 -11.33 6.15 -13.40
CA THR A 102 -9.94 6.24 -12.97
C THR A 102 -9.09 6.91 -14.05
N PHE A 103 -8.18 7.79 -13.63
CA PHE A 103 -7.24 8.53 -14.47
C PHE A 103 -6.14 9.18 -13.62
N ASP A 104 -4.97 9.41 -14.22
CA ASP A 104 -3.92 10.23 -13.61
C ASP A 104 -4.29 11.72 -13.73
N ILE A 105 -4.07 12.47 -12.65
CA ILE A 105 -4.34 13.91 -12.59
C ILE A 105 -3.07 14.69 -12.98
N ALA A 106 -1.94 14.38 -12.34
CA ALA A 106 -0.68 15.09 -12.56
C ALA A 106 0.51 14.23 -12.16
N ARG A 107 1.65 14.45 -12.82
CA ARG A 107 2.91 13.79 -12.53
C ARG A 107 3.78 14.68 -11.63
N LEU A 108 4.32 14.13 -10.54
CA LEU A 108 5.16 14.84 -9.58
C LEU A 108 6.65 14.63 -9.87
N THR A 109 7.07 13.39 -10.15
CA THR A 109 8.45 13.03 -10.48
C THR A 109 8.49 12.07 -11.68
N VAL A 110 9.63 11.44 -11.96
CA VAL A 110 9.70 10.36 -12.96
C VAL A 110 8.95 9.10 -12.52
N ASN A 111 8.77 8.92 -11.21
CA ASN A 111 8.25 7.70 -10.59
C ASN A 111 7.16 7.97 -9.53
N ALA A 112 6.52 9.14 -9.58
CA ALA A 112 5.41 9.48 -8.70
C ALA A 112 4.40 10.39 -9.40
N ASP A 113 3.12 10.14 -9.16
CA ASP A 113 1.98 10.86 -9.69
C ASP A 113 0.87 11.02 -8.65
N VAL A 114 -0.14 11.82 -9.00
CA VAL A 114 -1.41 11.92 -8.29
C VAL A 114 -2.50 11.45 -9.23
N GLY A 115 -3.36 10.54 -8.76
CA GLY A 115 -4.42 9.94 -9.56
C GLY A 115 -5.77 9.89 -8.84
N TYR A 116 -6.83 9.71 -9.62
CA TYR A 116 -8.20 9.52 -9.17
C TYR A 116 -8.66 8.08 -9.40
N TYR A 117 -9.43 7.54 -8.45
CA TYR A 117 -10.10 6.25 -8.59
C TYR A 117 -11.44 6.25 -7.85
N SER A 118 -12.51 5.82 -8.53
CA SER A 118 -13.84 5.64 -7.96
C SER A 118 -14.39 4.25 -8.22
N TRP A 119 -15.19 3.72 -7.28
CA TRP A 119 -15.73 2.37 -7.36
C TRP A 119 -17.14 2.23 -6.80
N ARG A 120 -17.83 1.20 -7.29
CA ARG A 120 -19.15 0.79 -6.85
C ARG A 120 -19.08 0.08 -5.50
N CYS A 121 -20.01 0.40 -4.61
CA CYS A 121 -20.20 -0.32 -3.36
C CYS A 121 -21.54 -1.08 -3.38
N PRO A 122 -21.65 -2.23 -2.69
CA PRO A 122 -22.91 -2.93 -2.54
C PRO A 122 -23.90 -2.07 -1.73
N LYS A 123 -25.17 -2.04 -2.15
CA LYS A 123 -26.24 -1.34 -1.42
C LYS A 123 -26.37 -1.91 0.01
N PRO A 124 -26.61 -1.06 1.04
CA PRO A 124 -27.00 0.35 0.97
C PRO A 124 -25.84 1.36 0.94
N LEU A 125 -24.59 0.91 0.84
CA LEU A 125 -23.44 1.81 0.85
C LEU A 125 -23.41 2.65 -0.44
N LYS A 126 -23.12 3.95 -0.28
CA LYS A 126 -22.83 4.82 -1.42
C LYS A 126 -21.47 4.42 -2.02
N ASN A 127 -21.34 4.63 -3.33
CA ASN A 127 -20.07 4.52 -4.04
C ASN A 127 -19.01 5.42 -3.39
N ARG A 128 -17.74 5.09 -3.62
CA ARG A 128 -16.59 5.74 -3.01
C ARG A 128 -15.57 6.12 -4.05
N ASP A 129 -14.74 7.08 -3.70
CA ASP A 129 -13.62 7.54 -4.50
C ASP A 129 -12.45 7.96 -3.62
N VAL A 130 -11.28 8.06 -4.24
CA VAL A 130 -10.03 8.50 -3.62
C VAL A 130 -9.20 9.32 -4.61
N ILE A 131 -8.46 10.28 -4.06
CA ILE A 131 -7.31 10.90 -4.72
C ILE A 131 -6.08 10.41 -3.98
N THR A 132 -5.09 9.89 -4.71
CA THR A 132 -3.89 9.31 -4.09
C THR A 132 -2.63 9.80 -4.77
N LEU A 133 -1.59 10.08 -3.98
CA LEU A 133 -0.23 10.13 -4.47
C LEU A 133 0.28 8.69 -4.56
N ARG A 134 0.66 8.25 -5.76
CA ARG A 134 1.25 6.94 -6.02
C ARG A 134 2.72 7.12 -6.40
N SER A 135 3.57 6.22 -5.92
CA SER A 135 5.00 6.18 -6.23
C SER A 135 5.45 4.75 -6.45
N TRP A 136 6.40 4.53 -7.36
CA TRP A 136 6.90 3.20 -7.70
C TRP A 136 8.42 3.14 -7.77
N LEU A 137 8.96 1.96 -7.48
CA LEU A 137 10.40 1.70 -7.49
C LEU A 137 10.70 0.24 -7.86
N PRO A 138 11.34 0.00 -9.02
CA PRO A 138 11.99 -1.28 -9.31
C PRO A 138 13.22 -1.48 -8.41
N MET A 139 13.34 -2.65 -7.78
CA MET A 139 14.39 -3.00 -6.83
C MET A 139 15.08 -4.31 -7.24
N GLY A 140 15.81 -4.28 -8.36
CA GLY A 140 16.42 -5.48 -8.92
C GLY A 140 15.36 -6.34 -9.61
N ALA A 141 15.05 -7.51 -9.03
CA ALA A 141 14.01 -8.41 -9.54
C ALA A 141 12.62 -8.10 -8.98
N ASP A 142 12.54 -7.29 -7.93
CA ASP A 142 11.28 -6.95 -7.25
C ASP A 142 10.77 -5.59 -7.71
N TYR A 143 9.47 -5.35 -7.53
CA TYR A 143 8.84 -4.08 -7.81
C TYR A 143 7.98 -3.65 -6.63
N ILE A 144 8.01 -2.37 -6.29
CA ILE A 144 7.11 -1.79 -5.28
C ILE A 144 6.30 -0.67 -5.90
N ILE A 145 5.00 -0.69 -5.65
CA ILE A 145 4.06 0.40 -5.92
C ILE A 145 3.38 0.70 -4.59
N MET A 146 3.40 1.95 -4.17
CA MET A 146 2.70 2.40 -2.97
C MET A 146 1.91 3.65 -3.24
N ASN A 147 0.83 3.84 -2.50
CA ASN A 147 0.06 5.06 -2.55
C ASN A 147 -0.48 5.42 -1.18
N TYR A 148 -0.87 6.68 -1.02
CA TYR A 148 -1.65 7.15 0.12
C TYR A 148 -2.53 8.33 -0.31
N SER A 149 -3.64 8.55 0.39
CA SER A 149 -4.57 9.64 0.07
C SER A 149 -3.95 11.02 0.30
N VAL A 150 -4.22 11.96 -0.61
CA VAL A 150 -3.77 13.37 -0.54
C VAL A 150 -4.91 14.36 -0.72
#